data_AF-A0A2A3EWP4-F1
#
_entry.id   AF-A0A2A3EWP4-F1
#
_cell.length_a   1.000
_cell.length_b   1.000
_cell.length_c   1.000
_cell.angle_alpha   90.00
_cell.angle_beta   90.00
_cell.angle_gamma   90.00
#
_symmetry.space_group_name_H-M   'P 1'
#
loop_
_entity.id
_entity.type
_entity.pdbx_description
1 polymer ?
#
loop_
_entity_poly.entity_id
_entity_poly.type
_entity_poly.pdbx_seq_one_letter_code
_entity_poly.pdbx_strand_id
1 'polypeptide(L)'
;MPPTETAVDWSRLWSDPAMLRLRGDRRSFFTIAWSVFAVAFCVLVGFAAFAPEIIAKRPVSGLSIGLILSLAYVATVMGLGAWYVRRARHWDTLAAAVLSTPTAAREREVTENV
;
A
#
# COMPACT_ATOMS: atom_id res chain seq x y z
N MET A 1 12.31 -9.20 42.39
CA MET A 1 12.60 -8.89 40.98
C MET A 1 11.25 -8.77 40.29
N PRO A 2 10.85 -7.62 39.74
CA PRO A 2 9.57 -7.52 39.04
C PRO A 2 9.59 -8.45 37.81
N PRO A 3 8.46 -9.07 37.43
CA PRO A 3 8.40 -10.00 36.33
C PRO A 3 8.88 -9.31 35.06
N THR A 4 9.86 -9.91 34.40
CA THR A 4 10.39 -9.46 33.12
C THR A 4 9.25 -9.45 32.12
N GLU A 5 8.91 -8.25 31.67
CA GLU A 5 8.03 -7.97 30.53
C GLU A 5 8.30 -9.04 29.45
N THR A 6 7.30 -9.87 29.17
CA THR A 6 7.41 -10.98 28.23
C THR A 6 7.85 -10.42 26.88
N ALA A 7 9.15 -10.50 26.61
CA ALA A 7 9.72 -10.03 25.36
C ALA A 7 9.04 -10.79 24.24
N VAL A 8 8.13 -10.10 23.54
CA VAL A 8 7.39 -10.65 22.40
C VAL A 8 8.42 -11.29 21.48
N ASP A 9 8.31 -12.59 21.23
CA ASP A 9 9.28 -13.33 20.43
C ASP A 9 9.08 -13.00 18.95
N TRP A 10 9.66 -11.88 18.54
CA TRP A 10 9.58 -11.32 17.19
C TRP A 10 10.08 -12.31 16.13
N SER A 11 11.04 -13.17 16.48
CA SER A 11 11.63 -14.14 15.55
C SER A 11 10.60 -15.15 15.03
N ARG A 12 9.67 -15.56 15.91
CA ARG A 12 8.56 -16.47 15.61
C ARG A 12 7.45 -15.80 14.80
N LEU A 13 7.15 -14.53 15.11
CA LEU A 13 6.19 -13.73 14.32
C LEU A 13 6.67 -13.51 12.87
N TRP A 14 7.99 -13.34 12.68
CA TRP A 14 8.60 -13.12 11.36
C TRP A 14 8.60 -14.35 10.44
N SER A 15 8.49 -15.55 11.01
CA SER A 15 8.46 -16.83 10.27
C SER A 15 7.04 -17.37 10.06
N ASP A 16 6.02 -16.69 10.57
CA ASP A 16 4.62 -17.06 10.39
C ASP A 16 4.21 -16.95 8.89
N PRO A 17 3.58 -17.99 8.32
CA PRO A 17 3.05 -17.94 6.95
C PRO A 17 2.09 -16.77 6.68
N ALA A 18 1.40 -16.26 7.70
CA ALA A 18 0.58 -15.06 7.60
C ALA A 18 1.44 -13.82 7.26
N MET A 19 2.57 -13.64 7.95
CA MET A 19 3.49 -12.51 7.77
C MET A 19 4.16 -12.55 6.37
N LEU A 20 4.48 -13.73 5.87
CA LEU A 20 5.05 -13.92 4.53
C LEU A 20 4.04 -13.57 3.42
N ARG A 21 2.76 -13.96 3.58
CA ARG A 21 1.69 -13.56 2.66
C ARG A 21 1.51 -12.05 2.63
N LEU A 22 1.52 -11.39 3.78
CA LEU A 22 1.46 -9.92 3.89
C LEU A 22 2.60 -9.23 3.12
N ARG A 23 3.84 -9.74 3.20
CA ARG A 23 4.98 -9.18 2.44
C ARG A 23 4.84 -9.36 0.93
N GLY A 24 4.37 -10.54 0.48
CA GLY A 24 4.14 -10.81 -0.94
C GLY A 24 3.09 -9.87 -1.52
N ASP A 25 1.98 -9.72 -0.80
CA ASP A 25 0.86 -8.88 -1.19
C ASP A 25 1.25 -7.39 -1.25
N ARG A 26 2.04 -6.93 -0.27
CA ARG A 26 2.59 -5.57 -0.24
C ARG A 26 3.54 -5.29 -1.39
N ARG A 27 4.40 -6.24 -1.74
CA ARG A 27 5.35 -6.10 -2.85
C ARG A 27 4.65 -6.08 -4.20
N SER A 28 3.67 -6.96 -4.41
CA SER A 28 2.86 -6.98 -5.63
C SER A 28 2.09 -5.68 -5.81
N PHE A 29 1.46 -5.20 -4.73
CA PHE A 29 0.80 -3.90 -4.72
C PHE A 29 1.76 -2.77 -5.10
N PHE A 30 2.95 -2.72 -4.49
CA PHE A 30 3.93 -1.67 -4.77
C PHE A 30 4.41 -1.72 -6.22
N THR A 31 4.65 -2.91 -6.78
CA THR A 31 5.04 -3.05 -8.18
C THR A 31 3.94 -2.59 -9.14
N ILE A 32 2.67 -2.89 -8.83
CA ILE A 32 1.52 -2.45 -9.64
C ILE A 32 1.36 -0.94 -9.55
N ALA A 33 1.32 -0.38 -8.33
CA ALA A 33 1.21 1.06 -8.12
C ALA A 33 2.37 1.82 -8.79
N TRP A 34 3.59 1.31 -8.65
CA TRP A 34 4.77 1.89 -9.29
C TRP A 34 4.67 1.85 -10.82
N SER A 35 4.20 0.74 -11.39
CA SER A 35 4.01 0.63 -12.84
C SER A 35 2.99 1.63 -13.37
N VAL A 36 1.85 1.80 -12.69
CA VAL A 36 0.82 2.78 -13.08
C VAL A 36 1.37 4.20 -12.99
N PHE A 37 2.10 4.51 -11.91
CA PHE A 37 2.74 5.81 -11.75
C PHE A 37 3.76 6.08 -12.86
N ALA A 38 4.64 5.12 -13.15
CA ALA A 38 5.65 5.24 -14.19
C ALA A 38 5.03 5.44 -15.57
N VAL A 39 3.99 4.69 -15.92
CA VAL A 39 3.26 4.85 -17.19
C VAL A 39 2.61 6.22 -17.27
N ALA A 40 1.90 6.66 -16.22
CA ALA A 40 1.26 7.97 -16.19
C ALA A 40 2.28 9.12 -16.31
N PHE A 41 3.44 8.97 -15.66
CA PHE A 41 4.54 9.92 -15.75
C PHE A 41 5.15 9.96 -17.16
N CYS A 42 5.41 8.80 -17.76
CA CYS A 42 5.91 8.70 -19.14
C CYS A 42 4.92 9.29 -20.15
N VAL A 43 3.61 9.11 -19.95
CA VAL A 43 2.59 9.74 -20.80
C VAL A 43 2.65 11.26 -20.65
N LEU A 44 2.71 11.79 -19.43
CA LEU A 44 2.76 13.22 -19.18
C LEU A 44 4.01 13.87 -19.80
N VAL A 45 5.20 13.35 -19.45
CA VAL A 45 6.48 13.90 -19.91
C VAL A 45 6.72 13.61 -21.38
N GLY A 46 6.35 12.41 -21.84
CA GLY A 46 6.50 12.00 -23.23
C GLY A 46 5.66 12.87 -24.17
N PHE A 47 4.40 13.12 -23.85
CA PHE A 47 3.59 14.05 -24.63
C PHE A 47 4.17 15.47 -24.60
N ALA A 48 4.64 15.94 -23.44
CA ALA A 48 5.28 17.25 -23.29
C ALA A 48 6.53 17.42 -24.17
N ALA A 49 7.34 16.38 -24.28
CA ALA A 49 8.60 16.42 -25.02
C ALA A 49 8.43 16.17 -26.53
N PHE A 50 7.59 15.22 -26.92
CA PHE A 50 7.50 14.76 -28.32
C PHE A 50 6.39 15.43 -29.12
N ALA A 51 5.36 15.99 -28.47
CA ALA A 51 4.23 16.59 -29.17
C ALA A 51 3.76 17.89 -28.50
N PRO A 52 4.63 18.91 -28.38
CA PRO A 52 4.28 20.18 -27.75
C PRO A 52 3.12 20.89 -28.47
N GLU A 53 3.03 20.78 -29.80
CA GLU A 53 1.90 21.27 -30.61
C GLU A 53 0.54 20.65 -30.21
N ILE A 54 0.53 19.37 -29.80
CA ILE A 54 -0.71 18.70 -29.38
C ILE A 54 -1.12 19.14 -27.98
N ILE A 55 -0.16 19.34 -27.07
CA ILE A 55 -0.45 19.86 -25.72
C ILE A 55 -0.98 21.29 -25.76
N ALA A 56 -0.47 22.10 -26.69
CA ALA A 56 -0.91 23.49 -26.87
C ALA A 56 -2.28 23.61 -27.55
N LYS A 57 -2.77 22.56 -28.23
CA LYS A 57 -4.12 22.54 -28.80
C LYS A 57 -5.17 22.70 -27.69
N ARG A 58 -6.12 23.58 -27.97
CA ARG A 58 -7.27 23.87 -27.11
C ARG A 58 -8.54 23.40 -27.81
N PRO A 59 -9.05 22.21 -27.47
CA PRO A 59 -10.32 21.73 -28.01
C PRO A 59 -11.51 22.61 -27.58
N VAL A 60 -11.40 23.21 -26.40
CA VAL A 60 -12.38 24.13 -25.81
C VAL A 60 -11.65 25.40 -25.37
N SER A 61 -12.29 26.57 -25.48
CA SER A 61 -11.67 27.81 -25.02
C SER A 61 -11.32 27.69 -23.53
N GLY A 62 -10.06 28.00 -23.18
CA GLY A 62 -9.55 27.87 -21.82
C GLY A 62 -9.12 26.47 -21.37
N LEU A 63 -9.42 25.40 -22.11
CA LEU A 63 -9.01 24.02 -21.76
C LEU A 63 -8.01 23.47 -22.79
N SER A 64 -6.74 23.40 -22.40
CA SER A 64 -5.70 22.75 -23.21
C SER A 64 -5.64 21.25 -22.96
N ILE A 65 -5.15 20.49 -23.93
CA ILE A 65 -4.88 19.06 -23.76
C ILE A 65 -3.85 18.85 -22.63
N GLY A 66 -2.88 19.76 -22.47
CA GLY A 66 -1.97 19.77 -21.32
C GLY A 66 -2.69 19.82 -19.97
N LEU A 67 -3.67 20.70 -19.81
CA LEU A 67 -4.47 20.81 -18.59
C LEU A 67 -5.24 19.51 -18.30
N ILE A 68 -5.81 18.89 -19.33
CA ILE A 68 -6.51 17.61 -19.19
C ILE A 68 -5.54 16.51 -18.74
N LEU A 69 -4.36 16.41 -19.36
CA LEU A 69 -3.34 15.45 -18.97
C LEU A 69 -2.84 15.66 -17.54
N SER A 70 -2.57 16.91 -17.15
CA SER A 70 -2.15 17.24 -15.79
C SER A 70 -3.22 16.88 -14.77
N LEU A 71 -4.49 17.17 -15.05
CA LEU A 71 -5.60 16.81 -14.17
C LEU A 71 -5.76 15.28 -14.06
N ALA A 72 -5.66 14.56 -15.18
CA ALA A 72 -5.69 13.10 -15.19
C ALA A 72 -4.52 12.50 -14.38
N TYR A 73 -3.33 13.09 -14.47
CA TYR A 73 -2.18 12.68 -13.68
C TYR A 73 -2.41 12.91 -12.18
N VAL A 74 -2.91 14.09 -11.78
CA VAL A 74 -3.26 14.36 -10.38
C VAL A 74 -4.30 13.37 -9.87
N ALA A 75 -5.36 13.11 -10.64
CA ALA A 75 -6.38 12.12 -10.30
C ALA A 75 -5.79 10.72 -10.15
N THR A 76 -4.83 10.35 -11.01
CA THR A 76 -4.11 9.08 -10.92
C THR A 76 -3.32 8.98 -9.61
N VAL A 77 -2.52 10.00 -9.27
CA VAL A 77 -1.72 10.01 -8.03
C VAL A 77 -2.62 9.96 -6.79
N MET A 78 -3.70 10.76 -6.77
CA MET A 78 -4.66 10.74 -5.68
C MET A 78 -5.38 9.40 -5.57
N GLY A 79 -5.76 8.80 -6.71
CA GLY A 79 -6.36 7.47 -6.77
C GLY A 79 -5.44 6.38 -6.24
N LEU A 80 -4.16 6.40 -6.61
CA LEU A 80 -3.14 5.49 -6.09
C LEU A 80 -2.96 5.66 -4.58
N GLY A 81 -2.91 6.90 -4.09
CA GLY A 81 -2.81 7.21 -2.67
C GLY A 81 -4.02 6.68 -1.88
N ALA A 82 -5.23 6.93 -2.37
CA ALA A 82 -6.46 6.43 -1.74
C ALA A 82 -6.51 4.90 -1.76
N TRP A 83 -6.12 4.27 -2.87
CA TRP A 83 -6.04 2.82 -3.00
C TRP A 83 -5.02 2.22 -2.03
N TYR A 84 -3.85 2.86 -1.87
CA TYR A 84 -2.83 2.48 -0.89
C TYR A 84 -3.38 2.57 0.54
N VAL A 85 -4.01 3.69 0.92
CA VAL A 85 -4.57 3.85 2.28
C VAL A 85 -5.63 2.78 2.57
N ARG A 86 -6.51 2.49 1.61
CA ARG A 86 -7.52 1.42 1.77
C ARG A 86 -6.87 0.06 1.96
N ARG A 87 -5.81 -0.25 1.21
CA ARG A 87 -5.08 -1.51 1.32
C ARG A 87 -4.27 -1.60 2.62
N ALA A 88 -3.64 -0.51 3.05
CA ALA A 88 -2.90 -0.41 4.29
C ALA A 88 -3.79 -0.67 5.50
N ARG A 89 -4.98 -0.07 5.55
CA ARG A 89 -5.97 -0.33 6.62
C ARG A 89 -6.34 -1.80 6.73
N HIS A 90 -6.44 -2.51 5.59
CA HIS A 90 -6.70 -3.94 5.60
C HIS A 90 -5.56 -4.73 6.24
N TRP A 91 -4.30 -4.38 5.94
CA TRP A 91 -3.13 -4.98 6.58
C TRP A 91 -3.05 -4.64 8.08
N ASP A 92 -3.38 -3.41 8.48
CA ASP A 92 -3.42 -3.01 9.89
C ASP A 92 -4.47 -3.82 10.68
N THR A 93 -5.62 -4.12 10.04
CA THR A 93 -6.66 -4.95 10.66
C THR A 93 -6.19 -6.39 10.87
N LEU A 94 -5.46 -6.97 9.89
CA LEU A 94 -4.88 -8.30 10.01
C LEU A 94 -3.79 -8.37 11.08
N ALA A 95 -2.94 -7.34 11.16
CA ALA A 95 -1.91 -7.24 12.19
C ALA A 95 -2.53 -7.12 13.59
N ALA A 96 -3.58 -6.31 13.75
CA ALA A 96 -4.33 -6.19 14.99
C ALA A 96 -4.96 -7.54 15.41
N ALA A 97 -5.49 -8.31 14.45
CA ALA A 97 -6.06 -9.64 14.73
C ALA A 97 -5.01 -10.62 15.29
N VAL A 98 -3.80 -10.64 14.74
CA VAL A 98 -2.69 -11.47 15.22
C VAL A 98 -2.28 -11.08 16.65
N LEU A 99 -2.20 -9.79 16.94
CA LEU A 99 -1.86 -9.27 18.28
C LEU A 99 -2.98 -9.51 19.31
N SER A 100 -4.23 -9.52 18.87
CA SER A 100 -5.40 -9.77 19.72
C SER A 100 -5.67 -11.26 19.99
N THR A 101 -5.04 -12.17 19.23
CA THR A 101 -5.12 -13.61 19.48
C THR A 101 -4.33 -13.89 20.75
N PRO A 102 -4.99 -14.19 21.89
CA PRO A 102 -4.29 -14.20 23.16
C PRO A 102 -3.39 -15.42 23.24
N THR A 103 -2.08 -15.19 23.33
CA THR A 103 -1.13 -16.13 23.92
C THR A 103 -1.62 -16.66 25.28
N ALA A 104 -2.50 -15.90 25.95
CA ALA A 104 -3.20 -16.25 27.19
C ALA A 104 -4.18 -17.43 27.10
N ALA A 105 -4.73 -17.75 25.92
CA ALA A 105 -5.65 -18.90 25.79
C ALA A 105 -4.89 -20.24 25.87
N ARG A 106 -3.62 -20.27 25.45
CA ARG A 106 -2.78 -21.47 25.46
C ARG A 106 -2.08 -21.70 26.81
N GLU A 107 -1.84 -20.65 27.61
CA GLU A 107 -1.35 -20.80 28.99
C GLU A 107 -2.39 -21.41 29.95
N ARG A 108 -3.70 -21.15 29.73
CA ARG A 108 -4.77 -21.82 30.49
C ARG A 108 -4.86 -23.32 30.21
N GLU A 109 -4.74 -23.73 28.95
CA GLU A 109 -4.76 -25.16 28.56
C GLU A 109 -3.56 -25.96 29.13
N VAL A 110 -2.41 -25.30 29.32
CA VAL A 110 -1.21 -25.94 29.89
C VAL A 110 -1.26 -25.99 31.42
N THR A 111 -1.94 -25.03 32.06
CA THR A 111 -2.12 -25.04 33.54
C THR A 111 -3.30 -25.90 34.00
N GLU A 112 -4.25 -26.24 33.11
CA GLU A 112 -5.36 -27.15 33.40
C GLU A 112 -5.00 -28.64 33.20
N ASN A 113 -3.94 -28.93 32.45
CA ASN A 113 -3.44 -30.29 32.18
C ASN A 113 -2.20 -30.70 33.03
N VAL A 114 -1.87 -29.94 34.08
CA VAL A 114 -0.81 -30.25 35.07
C VAL A 114 -1.43 -30.30 36.45
#